data_AF-A0A845RPD4-F1
#
_entry.id   AF-A0A845RPD4-F1
#
_cell.length_a   1.000
_cell.length_b   1.000
_cell.length_c   1.000
_cell.angle_alpha   90.00
_cell.angle_beta   90.00
_cell.angle_gamma   90.00
#
_symmetry.space_group_name_H-M   'P 1'
#
loop_
_entity.id
_entity.type
_entity.pdbx_description
1 polymer ?
#
loop_
_entity_poly.entity_id
_entity_poly.type
_entity_poly.pdbx_seq_one_letter_code
_entity_poly.pdbx_strand_id
1 'polypeptide(L)'
;MLLKNSEDKMIETLSSVVQEMKPLVTSNKEASINPLKETIENRVTETPILNLIDTIDNTSLECLKAQNESIRIPTRNESLEGSKHPETGVEFEKKTIKVNGETIEVVVPQFDSEFDAMLPDNLKEASDKDQFAECNRQLIEAVDSDLEFKAKFNEQQLEQIENKDTPDGYTWHHDAEVGKMQLVDSEIHSRTGHTGGKLIWGGGSENR
;
A
#
# COMPACT_ATOMS: atom_id res chain seq x y z
N MET A 1 40.77 -48.14 -35.73
CA MET A 1 41.93 -47.56 -35.02
C MET A 1 42.59 -46.44 -35.85
N LEU A 2 41.83 -45.43 -36.31
CA LEU A 2 42.39 -44.31 -37.10
C LEU A 2 41.77 -42.93 -36.81
N LEU A 3 40.75 -42.81 -35.94
CA LEU A 3 40.08 -41.52 -35.69
C LEU A 3 40.58 -40.79 -34.42
N LYS A 4 41.25 -41.46 -33.47
CA LYS A 4 41.71 -40.79 -32.24
C LYS A 4 42.98 -39.94 -32.41
N ASN A 5 43.79 -40.18 -33.45
CA ASN A 5 45.06 -39.46 -33.64
C ASN A 5 44.90 -38.06 -34.26
N SER A 6 43.72 -37.70 -34.79
CA SER A 6 43.51 -36.40 -35.44
C SER A 6 43.02 -35.32 -34.47
N GLU A 7 42.26 -35.70 -33.45
CA GLU A 7 41.70 -34.75 -32.47
C GLU A 7 42.76 -34.33 -31.44
N ASP A 8 43.56 -35.28 -30.95
CA ASP A 8 44.64 -35.01 -30.00
C ASP A 8 45.71 -34.08 -30.59
N LYS A 9 46.02 -34.23 -31.88
CA LYS A 9 46.97 -33.37 -32.60
C LYS A 9 46.42 -31.95 -32.82
N MET A 10 45.11 -31.80 -32.91
CA MET A 10 44.46 -30.48 -33.06
C MET A 10 44.44 -29.72 -31.73
N ILE A 11 44.21 -30.41 -30.62
CA ILE A 11 44.18 -29.84 -29.26
C ILE A 11 45.57 -29.35 -28.83
N GLU A 12 46.62 -30.12 -29.15
CA GLU A 12 48.00 -29.73 -28.84
C GLU A 12 48.43 -28.49 -29.64
N THR A 13 48.02 -28.39 -30.91
CA THR A 13 48.30 -27.22 -31.76
C THR A 13 47.60 -25.95 -31.23
N LEU A 14 46.35 -26.06 -30.77
CA LEU A 14 45.60 -24.92 -30.22
C LEU A 14 46.15 -24.45 -28.87
N SER A 15 46.60 -25.37 -28.01
CA SER A 15 47.25 -24.99 -26.74
C SER A 15 48.55 -24.22 -26.96
N SER A 16 49.37 -24.61 -27.94
CA SER A 16 50.61 -23.91 -28.28
C SER A 16 50.34 -22.46 -28.73
N VAL A 17 49.32 -22.26 -29.57
CA VAL A 17 48.93 -20.92 -30.06
C VAL A 17 48.43 -20.02 -28.92
N VAL A 18 47.63 -20.57 -27.99
CA VAL A 18 47.16 -19.82 -26.81
C VAL A 18 48.31 -19.44 -25.88
N GLN A 19 49.31 -20.30 -25.74
CA GLN A 19 50.50 -20.03 -24.92
C GLN A 19 51.36 -18.90 -25.51
N GLU A 20 51.48 -18.84 -26.84
CA GLU A 20 52.22 -17.77 -27.56
C GLU A 20 51.48 -16.42 -27.58
N MET A 21 50.13 -16.43 -27.58
CA MET A 21 49.34 -15.19 -27.59
C MET A 21 49.21 -14.50 -26.22
N LYS A 22 49.42 -15.23 -25.12
CA LYS A 22 49.28 -14.71 -23.75
C LYS A 22 50.26 -13.56 -23.41
N PRO A 23 51.57 -13.63 -23.72
CA PRO A 23 52.50 -12.53 -23.44
C PRO A 23 52.30 -11.28 -24.33
N LEU A 24 51.78 -11.43 -25.56
CA LEU A 24 51.45 -10.28 -26.43
C LEU A 24 50.25 -9.47 -25.90
N VAL A 25 49.27 -10.13 -25.30
CA VAL A 25 48.08 -9.48 -24.73
C VAL A 25 48.42 -8.75 -23.42
N THR A 26 49.35 -9.25 -22.61
CA THR A 26 49.78 -8.59 -21.37
C THR A 26 50.65 -7.35 -21.63
N SER A 27 51.57 -7.40 -22.61
CA SER A 27 52.42 -6.26 -22.97
C SER A 27 51.62 -5.05 -23.51
N ASN A 28 50.59 -5.30 -24.35
CA ASN A 28 49.73 -4.25 -24.87
C ASN A 28 48.81 -3.61 -23.81
N LYS A 29 48.50 -4.31 -22.72
CA LYS A 29 47.70 -3.77 -21.61
C LYS A 29 48.52 -2.81 -20.75
N GLU A 30 49.75 -3.16 -20.41
CA GLU A 30 50.59 -2.32 -19.53
C GLU A 30 51.08 -1.03 -20.22
N ALA A 31 51.40 -1.08 -21.53
CA ALA A 31 51.84 0.09 -22.29
C ALA A 31 50.74 1.17 -22.49
N SER A 32 49.45 0.79 -22.44
CA SER A 32 48.34 1.74 -22.55
C SER A 32 47.87 2.35 -21.23
N ILE A 33 48.12 1.70 -20.09
CA ILE A 33 47.51 2.10 -18.80
C ILE A 33 48.37 3.08 -18.01
N ASN A 34 49.70 3.01 -18.12
CA ASN A 34 50.60 3.87 -17.33
C ASN A 34 50.47 5.38 -17.65
N PRO A 35 50.36 5.83 -18.92
CA PRO A 35 50.17 7.25 -19.23
C PRO A 35 48.81 7.81 -18.77
N LEU A 36 47.79 6.95 -18.69
CA LEU A 36 46.44 7.32 -18.24
C LEU A 36 46.34 7.46 -16.73
N LYS A 37 47.09 6.66 -15.95
CA LYS A 37 47.12 6.78 -14.48
C LYS A 37 47.79 8.07 -14.01
N GLU A 38 48.91 8.45 -14.62
CA GLU A 38 49.65 9.67 -14.27
C GLU A 38 48.87 10.96 -14.62
N THR A 39 47.97 10.88 -15.60
CA THR A 39 47.07 11.98 -15.99
C THR A 39 45.85 12.12 -15.05
N ILE A 40 45.40 11.02 -14.43
CA ILE A 40 44.25 11.02 -13.51
C ILE A 40 44.68 11.45 -12.10
N GLU A 41 45.85 11.02 -11.63
CA GLU A 41 46.35 11.37 -10.29
C GLU A 41 46.65 12.88 -10.15
N ASN A 42 47.02 13.57 -11.24
CA ASN A 42 47.26 15.02 -11.23
C ASN A 42 46.00 15.89 -11.40
N ARG A 43 44.80 15.30 -11.57
CA ARG A 43 43.55 16.06 -11.79
C ARG A 43 42.55 15.98 -10.63
N VAL A 44 42.86 15.21 -9.59
CA VAL A 44 42.07 15.17 -8.35
C VAL A 44 42.75 16.06 -7.31
N THR A 45 42.90 17.35 -7.62
CA THR A 45 42.99 18.35 -6.57
C THR A 45 41.58 18.49 -5.98
N GLU A 46 41.43 17.85 -4.83
CA GLU A 46 40.48 18.01 -3.74
C GLU A 46 39.50 19.21 -3.86
N THR A 47 38.26 18.99 -3.38
CA THR A 47 37.25 19.99 -2.92
C THR A 47 35.99 20.29 -3.77
N PRO A 48 35.40 19.31 -4.49
CA PRO A 48 33.91 19.28 -4.45
C PRO A 48 33.23 17.89 -4.43
N ILE A 49 33.97 16.78 -4.58
CA ILE A 49 33.32 15.47 -4.80
C ILE A 49 32.88 14.79 -3.49
N LEU A 50 33.63 14.95 -2.37
CA LEU A 50 33.25 14.36 -1.08
C LEU A 50 31.93 14.94 -0.55
N ASN A 51 31.75 16.27 -0.66
CA ASN A 51 30.52 16.93 -0.23
C ASN A 51 29.29 16.50 -1.04
N LEU A 52 29.47 16.07 -2.30
CA LEU A 52 28.36 15.62 -3.14
C LEU A 52 27.89 14.22 -2.73
N ILE A 53 28.79 13.34 -2.29
CA ILE A 53 28.44 11.99 -1.82
C ILE A 53 27.70 12.07 -0.47
N ASP A 54 28.19 12.89 0.47
CA ASP A 54 27.49 13.13 1.75
C ASP A 54 26.11 13.79 1.54
N THR A 55 25.97 14.62 0.50
CA THR A 55 24.67 15.20 0.14
C THR A 55 23.76 14.14 -0.49
N ILE A 56 24.26 13.26 -1.36
CA ILE A 56 23.44 12.24 -2.03
C ILE A 56 22.93 11.19 -1.03
N ASP A 57 23.76 10.73 -0.09
CA ASP A 57 23.35 9.74 0.92
C ASP A 57 22.35 10.33 1.91
N ASN A 58 22.55 11.57 2.37
CA ASN A 58 21.62 12.21 3.30
C ASN A 58 20.32 12.68 2.62
N THR A 59 20.38 13.17 1.38
CA THR A 59 19.17 13.55 0.63
C THR A 59 18.36 12.31 0.26
N SER A 60 19.01 11.19 -0.09
CA SER A 60 18.29 9.94 -0.37
C SER A 60 17.70 9.32 0.89
N LEU A 61 18.39 9.33 2.05
CA LEU A 61 17.81 8.84 3.30
C LEU A 61 16.70 9.73 3.82
N GLU A 62 16.82 11.06 3.77
CA GLU A 62 15.75 11.97 4.17
C GLU A 62 14.58 11.95 3.18
N CYS A 63 14.81 11.78 1.87
CA CYS A 63 13.72 11.53 0.91
C CYS A 63 13.08 10.15 1.08
N LEU A 64 13.83 9.11 1.47
CA LEU A 64 13.29 7.78 1.76
C LEU A 64 12.56 7.74 3.11
N LYS A 65 13.01 8.51 4.12
CA LYS A 65 12.30 8.71 5.40
C LYS A 65 11.03 9.52 5.20
N ALA A 66 11.08 10.59 4.41
CA ALA A 66 9.90 11.39 4.06
C ALA A 66 8.89 10.61 3.18
N GLN A 67 9.33 9.60 2.43
CA GLN A 67 8.43 8.66 1.73
C GLN A 67 7.85 7.57 2.64
N ASN A 68 8.37 7.41 3.86
CA ASN A 68 8.00 6.34 4.79
C ASN A 68 7.44 6.90 6.12
N GLU A 69 7.27 8.22 6.22
CA GLU A 69 6.49 8.87 7.27
C GLU A 69 5.03 8.87 6.85
N SER A 70 4.20 8.21 7.64
CA SER A 70 2.76 8.22 7.45
C SER A 70 2.21 9.63 7.63
N ILE A 71 1.45 10.12 6.66
CA ILE A 71 0.79 11.42 6.74
C ILE A 71 -0.33 11.32 7.77
N ARG A 72 -0.20 12.03 8.89
CA ARG A 72 -1.27 12.07 9.90
C ARG A 72 -2.37 13.04 9.47
N ILE A 73 -3.60 12.55 9.34
CA ILE A 73 -4.76 13.39 9.03
C ILE A 73 -5.54 13.64 10.32
N PRO A 74 -5.80 14.92 10.69
CA PRO A 74 -6.59 15.22 11.87
C PRO A 74 -8.02 14.73 11.68
N THR A 75 -8.57 14.10 12.72
CA THR A 75 -9.89 13.47 12.71
C THR A 75 -10.69 13.93 13.91
N ARG A 76 -12.02 14.00 13.76
CA ARG A 76 -12.89 14.35 14.87
C ARG A 76 -12.73 13.30 15.98
N ASN A 77 -12.58 13.79 17.21
CA ASN A 77 -12.34 12.99 18.41
C ASN A 77 -11.00 12.23 18.42
N GLU A 78 -9.98 12.66 17.66
CA GLU A 78 -8.66 12.00 17.67
C GLU A 78 -7.96 11.98 19.03
N SER A 79 -8.31 12.91 19.93
CA SER A 79 -7.80 12.94 21.31
C SER A 79 -8.24 11.74 22.14
N LEU A 80 -9.19 10.94 21.64
CA LEU A 80 -9.64 9.69 22.26
C LEU A 80 -8.80 8.48 21.84
N GLU A 81 -7.67 8.66 21.13
CA GLU A 81 -6.74 7.56 20.78
C GLU A 81 -6.46 6.65 22.00
N GLY A 82 -6.78 5.36 21.87
CA GLY A 82 -6.62 4.36 22.92
C GLY A 82 -7.64 4.45 24.07
N SER A 83 -8.71 5.23 23.90
CA SER A 83 -9.76 5.47 24.90
C SER A 83 -11.16 5.24 24.29
N LYS A 84 -12.19 5.28 25.15
CA LYS A 84 -13.61 5.14 24.74
C LYS A 84 -14.30 6.50 24.65
N HIS A 85 -15.22 6.63 23.70
CA HIS A 85 -16.12 7.77 23.63
C HIS A 85 -16.99 7.84 24.91
N PRO A 86 -17.05 8.99 25.59
CA PRO A 86 -17.66 9.08 26.92
C PRO A 86 -19.17 8.80 26.93
N GLU A 87 -19.87 9.02 25.81
CA GLU A 87 -21.32 8.82 25.73
C GLU A 87 -21.73 7.47 25.17
N THR A 88 -20.94 6.89 24.26
CA THR A 88 -21.32 5.69 23.50
C THR A 88 -20.47 4.48 23.85
N GLY A 89 -19.34 4.68 24.52
CA GLY A 89 -18.40 3.61 24.87
C GLY A 89 -17.58 3.07 23.70
N VAL A 90 -17.77 3.60 22.48
CA VAL A 90 -17.03 3.18 21.27
C VAL A 90 -15.56 3.51 21.42
N GLU A 91 -14.68 2.53 21.18
CA GLU A 91 -13.23 2.70 21.25
C GLU A 91 -12.72 3.51 20.06
N PHE A 92 -11.73 4.35 20.28
CA PHE A 92 -11.02 5.07 19.22
C PHE A 92 -9.60 4.51 19.12
N GLU A 93 -9.25 4.03 17.93
CA GLU A 93 -7.94 3.46 17.65
C GLU A 93 -7.22 4.21 16.55
N LYS A 94 -5.88 4.22 16.63
CA LYS A 94 -5.04 4.69 15.55
C LYS A 94 -4.93 3.60 14.49
N LYS A 95 -5.31 3.91 13.26
CA LYS A 95 -5.13 3.07 12.07
C LYS A 95 -4.11 3.69 11.12
N THR A 96 -3.28 2.84 10.53
CA THR A 96 -2.41 3.17 9.41
C THR A 96 -2.98 2.52 8.15
N ILE A 97 -3.42 3.34 7.18
CA ILE A 97 -4.11 2.87 5.97
C ILE A 97 -3.42 3.43 4.71
N LYS A 98 -3.56 2.73 3.59
CA LYS A 98 -3.05 3.20 2.30
C LYS A 98 -4.17 3.81 1.46
N VAL A 99 -4.02 5.07 1.09
CA VAL A 99 -4.96 5.79 0.21
C VAL A 99 -4.16 6.33 -0.97
N ASN A 100 -4.54 5.96 -2.19
CA ASN A 100 -3.87 6.40 -3.43
C ASN A 100 -2.35 6.18 -3.46
N GLY A 101 -1.86 5.13 -2.78
CA GLY A 101 -0.45 4.80 -2.68
C GLY A 101 0.30 5.50 -1.54
N GLU A 102 -0.32 6.47 -0.88
CA GLU A 102 0.21 7.14 0.30
C GLU A 102 -0.21 6.41 1.58
N THR A 103 0.70 6.33 2.54
CA THR A 103 0.40 5.77 3.87
C THR A 103 -0.06 6.92 4.76
N ILE A 104 -1.26 6.81 5.32
CA ILE A 104 -1.83 7.81 6.22
C ILE A 104 -2.13 7.22 7.59
N GLU A 105 -2.00 8.03 8.62
CA GLU A 105 -2.39 7.71 10.00
C GLU A 105 -3.63 8.51 10.39
N VAL A 106 -4.65 7.81 10.92
CA VAL A 106 -5.91 8.39 11.39
C VAL A 106 -6.31 7.78 12.72
N VAL A 107 -7.06 8.52 13.53
CA VAL A 107 -7.68 7.99 14.76
C VAL A 107 -9.18 7.93 14.52
N VAL A 108 -9.76 6.72 14.55
CA VAL A 108 -11.14 6.49 14.13
C VAL A 108 -11.86 5.58 15.12
N PRO A 109 -13.20 5.64 15.19
CA PRO A 109 -13.97 4.73 16.02
C PRO A 109 -13.89 3.30 15.51
N GLN A 110 -13.90 2.35 16.43
CA GLN A 110 -14.10 0.94 16.18
C GLN A 110 -15.54 0.57 16.56
N PHE A 111 -16.44 0.63 15.58
CA PHE A 111 -17.84 0.23 15.78
C PHE A 111 -17.99 -1.28 15.82
N ASP A 112 -19.01 -1.74 16.56
CA ASP A 112 -19.53 -3.10 16.41
C ASP A 112 -20.34 -3.15 15.10
N SER A 113 -19.84 -3.92 14.14
CA SER A 113 -20.42 -4.02 12.79
C SER A 113 -21.21 -5.29 12.68
N GLU A 114 -22.47 -5.18 12.28
CA GLU A 114 -23.29 -6.36 12.00
C GLU A 114 -22.90 -7.01 10.68
N PHE A 115 -22.45 -6.20 9.71
CA PHE A 115 -22.03 -6.67 8.40
C PHE A 115 -21.03 -5.72 7.76
N ASP A 116 -19.94 -6.28 7.22
CA ASP A 116 -18.96 -5.53 6.46
C ASP A 116 -19.15 -5.79 4.96
N ALA A 117 -19.35 -4.73 4.19
CA ALA A 117 -19.38 -4.75 2.73
C ALA A 117 -18.08 -4.17 2.15
N MET A 118 -17.71 -4.60 0.95
CA MET A 118 -16.55 -4.08 0.24
C MET A 118 -16.97 -3.48 -1.11
N LEU A 119 -16.76 -2.19 -1.28
CA LEU A 119 -17.09 -1.49 -2.52
C LEU A 119 -16.11 -1.86 -3.64
N PRO A 120 -16.59 -2.10 -4.87
CA PRO A 120 -15.73 -2.19 -6.04
C PRO A 120 -15.09 -0.82 -6.34
N ASP A 121 -13.94 -0.84 -7.04
CA ASP A 121 -13.13 0.37 -7.28
C ASP A 121 -13.92 1.53 -7.89
N ASN A 122 -14.83 1.24 -8.82
CA ASN A 122 -15.64 2.24 -9.51
C ASN A 122 -16.70 2.91 -8.61
N LEU A 123 -16.96 2.40 -7.40
CA LEU A 123 -17.91 2.97 -6.45
C LEU A 123 -17.25 3.61 -5.24
N LYS A 124 -15.93 3.48 -5.06
CA LYS A 124 -15.22 4.02 -3.89
C LYS A 124 -15.42 5.52 -3.70
N GLU A 125 -15.49 6.29 -4.79
CA GLU A 125 -15.70 7.74 -4.75
C GLU A 125 -17.10 8.17 -5.20
N ALA A 126 -18.02 7.22 -5.40
CA ALA A 126 -19.38 7.50 -5.86
C ALA A 126 -20.27 8.15 -4.78
N SER A 127 -21.52 8.46 -5.16
CA SER A 127 -22.52 9.01 -4.23
C SER A 127 -22.85 8.04 -3.10
N ASP A 128 -23.26 8.53 -1.92
CA ASP A 128 -23.71 7.63 -0.83
C ASP A 128 -24.86 6.75 -1.29
N LYS A 129 -25.76 7.27 -2.14
CA LYS A 129 -26.84 6.48 -2.75
C LYS A 129 -26.31 5.26 -3.51
N ASP A 130 -25.31 5.45 -4.38
CA ASP A 130 -24.77 4.36 -5.20
C ASP A 130 -23.95 3.37 -4.36
N GLN A 131 -23.20 3.88 -3.38
CA GLN A 131 -22.44 3.08 -2.43
C GLN A 131 -23.37 2.21 -1.58
N PHE A 132 -24.42 2.80 -1.01
CA PHE A 132 -25.38 2.09 -0.16
C PHE A 132 -26.20 1.08 -0.96
N ALA A 133 -26.53 1.39 -2.22
CA ALA A 133 -27.18 0.42 -3.10
C ALA A 133 -26.33 -0.84 -3.30
N GLU A 134 -25.02 -0.69 -3.49
CA GLU A 134 -24.10 -1.83 -3.57
C GLU A 134 -23.96 -2.57 -2.23
N CYS A 135 -23.91 -1.85 -1.11
CA CYS A 135 -23.84 -2.47 0.21
C CYS A 135 -25.12 -3.26 0.54
N ASN A 136 -26.31 -2.72 0.22
CA ASN A 136 -27.58 -3.42 0.39
C ASN A 136 -27.66 -4.67 -0.52
N ARG A 137 -27.09 -4.62 -1.73
CA ARG A 137 -26.97 -5.81 -2.60
C ARG A 137 -26.15 -6.91 -1.92
N GLN A 138 -24.99 -6.58 -1.33
CA GLN A 138 -24.14 -7.54 -0.62
C GLN A 138 -24.82 -8.07 0.65
N LEU A 139 -25.56 -7.21 1.37
CA LEU A 139 -26.31 -7.61 2.57
C LEU A 139 -27.40 -8.65 2.25
N ILE A 140 -28.12 -8.49 1.14
CA ILE A 140 -29.10 -9.48 0.66
C ILE A 140 -28.42 -10.83 0.44
N GLU A 141 -27.28 -10.85 -0.26
CA GLU A 141 -26.54 -12.09 -0.53
C GLU A 141 -26.09 -12.79 0.76
N ALA A 142 -25.68 -12.02 1.76
CA ALA A 142 -25.31 -12.56 3.07
C ALA A 142 -26.52 -13.15 3.82
N VAL A 143 -27.64 -12.43 3.84
CA VAL A 143 -28.89 -12.90 4.48
C VAL A 143 -29.46 -14.14 3.79
N ASP A 144 -29.34 -14.25 2.47
CA ASP A 144 -29.85 -15.40 1.71
C ASP A 144 -28.96 -16.64 1.85
N SER A 145 -27.66 -16.46 2.12
CA SER A 145 -26.70 -17.55 2.20
C SER A 145 -26.49 -18.12 3.61
N ASP A 146 -26.80 -17.35 4.66
CA ASP A 146 -26.55 -17.73 6.05
C ASP A 146 -27.81 -17.53 6.93
N LEU A 147 -28.40 -18.65 7.37
CA LEU A 147 -29.58 -18.65 8.23
C LEU A 147 -29.31 -18.14 9.65
N GLU A 148 -28.11 -18.35 10.19
CA GLU A 148 -27.75 -17.84 11.52
C GLU A 148 -27.57 -16.32 11.46
N PHE A 149 -26.93 -15.82 10.41
CA PHE A 149 -26.83 -14.39 10.17
C PHE A 149 -28.20 -13.75 9.93
N LYS A 150 -29.05 -14.37 9.11
CA LYS A 150 -30.44 -13.93 8.88
C LYS A 150 -31.23 -13.78 10.17
N ALA A 151 -31.00 -14.65 11.16
CA ALA A 151 -31.70 -14.63 12.44
C ALA A 151 -31.38 -13.41 13.33
N LYS A 152 -30.38 -12.60 12.96
CA LYS A 152 -30.08 -11.32 13.64
C LYS A 152 -31.11 -10.22 13.34
N PHE A 153 -31.85 -10.34 12.23
CA PHE A 153 -32.80 -9.33 11.77
C PHE A 153 -34.25 -9.76 12.07
N ASN A 154 -35.09 -8.79 12.43
CA ASN A 154 -36.52 -9.04 12.60
C ASN A 154 -37.26 -9.05 11.25
N GLU A 155 -38.54 -9.46 11.24
CA GLU A 155 -39.33 -9.58 10.01
C GLU A 155 -39.41 -8.27 9.19
N GLN A 156 -39.55 -7.12 9.83
CA GLN A 156 -39.59 -5.81 9.16
C GLN A 156 -38.24 -5.47 8.52
N GLN A 157 -37.13 -5.73 9.24
CA GLN A 157 -35.78 -5.51 8.70
C GLN A 157 -35.48 -6.45 7.53
N LEU A 158 -35.95 -7.70 7.60
CA LEU A 158 -35.79 -8.65 6.50
C LEU A 158 -36.57 -8.20 5.25
N GLU A 159 -37.78 -7.66 5.40
CA GLU A 159 -38.54 -7.07 4.29
C GLU A 159 -37.82 -5.85 3.68
N GLN A 160 -37.22 -4.99 4.52
CA GLN A 160 -36.42 -3.85 4.04
C GLN A 160 -35.18 -4.30 3.25
N ILE A 161 -34.46 -5.30 3.77
CA ILE A 161 -33.31 -5.88 3.10
C ILE A 161 -33.73 -6.46 1.74
N GLU A 162 -34.83 -7.22 1.68
CA GLU A 162 -35.36 -7.76 0.41
C GLU A 162 -35.71 -6.65 -0.60
N ASN A 163 -36.20 -5.51 -0.11
CA ASN A 163 -36.49 -4.32 -0.90
C ASN A 163 -35.26 -3.48 -1.28
N LYS A 164 -34.05 -3.93 -0.91
CA LYS A 164 -32.76 -3.24 -1.13
C LYS A 164 -32.61 -1.95 -0.33
N ASP A 165 -33.35 -1.83 0.77
CA ASP A 165 -33.24 -0.74 1.72
C ASP A 165 -32.30 -1.11 2.86
N THR A 166 -31.73 -0.10 3.50
CA THR A 166 -30.96 -0.30 4.73
C THR A 166 -31.96 -0.60 5.86
N PRO A 167 -31.78 -1.69 6.63
CA PRO A 167 -32.73 -2.06 7.67
C PRO A 167 -32.82 -1.01 8.78
N ASP A 168 -34.02 -0.79 9.30
CA ASP A 168 -34.29 0.18 10.37
C ASP A 168 -33.40 -0.07 11.59
N GLY A 169 -32.92 1.03 12.19
CA GLY A 169 -31.95 1.00 13.28
C GLY A 169 -30.50 0.97 12.81
N TYR A 170 -30.22 0.67 11.55
CA TYR A 170 -28.87 0.61 11.01
C TYR A 170 -28.56 1.69 9.98
N THR A 171 -27.28 2.00 9.85
CA THR A 171 -26.74 2.91 8.85
C THR A 171 -25.46 2.35 8.26
N TRP A 172 -25.16 2.72 7.01
CA TRP A 172 -23.89 2.40 6.39
C TRP A 172 -22.83 3.41 6.81
N HIS A 173 -21.82 2.93 7.52
CA HIS A 173 -20.65 3.67 7.95
C HIS A 173 -19.47 3.40 6.99
N HIS A 174 -18.87 4.47 6.46
CA HIS A 174 -17.59 4.37 5.76
C HIS A 174 -16.45 4.15 6.75
N ASP A 175 -15.85 2.96 6.79
CA ASP A 175 -14.67 2.69 7.62
C ASP A 175 -13.43 3.41 7.06
N ALA A 176 -12.41 3.56 7.91
CA ALA A 176 -11.13 4.11 7.48
C ALA A 176 -10.47 3.25 6.39
N GLU A 177 -10.63 1.93 6.42
CA GLU A 177 -10.14 1.04 5.36
C GLU A 177 -10.82 1.34 4.01
N VAL A 178 -10.02 1.51 2.95
CA VAL A 178 -10.50 1.97 1.66
C VAL A 178 -11.50 1.00 1.04
N GLY A 179 -12.70 1.48 0.75
CA GLY A 179 -13.79 0.71 0.17
C GLY A 179 -14.60 -0.10 1.18
N LYS A 180 -14.16 -0.19 2.44
CA LYS A 180 -14.86 -0.93 3.48
C LYS A 180 -16.04 -0.11 4.01
N MET A 181 -17.20 -0.74 4.01
CA MET A 181 -18.46 -0.20 4.52
C MET A 181 -18.97 -1.10 5.63
N GLN A 182 -19.55 -0.53 6.67
CA GLN A 182 -20.00 -1.27 7.85
C GLN A 182 -21.46 -0.96 8.15
N LEU A 183 -22.27 -1.99 8.34
CA LEU A 183 -23.64 -1.84 8.82
C LEU A 183 -23.58 -1.73 10.35
N VAL A 184 -23.82 -0.53 10.87
CA VAL A 184 -23.67 -0.22 12.30
C VAL A 184 -24.95 0.38 12.86
N ASP A 185 -25.13 0.30 14.18
CA ASP A 185 -26.25 0.95 14.87
C ASP A 185 -26.26 2.47 14.62
N SER A 186 -27.39 2.99 14.15
CA SER A 186 -27.56 4.38 13.74
C SER A 186 -27.42 5.37 14.90
N GLU A 187 -27.92 5.00 16.08
CA GLU A 187 -27.90 5.86 17.25
C GLU A 187 -26.47 5.97 17.79
N ILE A 188 -25.79 4.84 17.96
CA ILE A 188 -24.38 4.78 18.37
C ILE A 188 -23.49 5.52 17.38
N HIS A 189 -23.69 5.31 16.08
CA HIS A 189 -22.93 6.00 15.02
C HIS A 189 -23.10 7.53 15.11
N SER A 190 -24.35 7.99 15.17
CA SER A 190 -24.69 9.42 15.25
C SER A 190 -24.13 10.09 16.51
N ARG A 191 -24.30 9.45 17.67
CA ARG A 191 -23.85 9.97 18.97
C ARG A 191 -22.34 9.94 19.15
N THR A 192 -21.65 9.00 18.51
CA THR A 192 -20.18 8.90 18.57
C THR A 192 -19.52 10.04 17.82
N GLY A 193 -20.04 10.39 16.63
CA GLY A 193 -19.64 11.55 15.85
C GLY A 193 -18.13 11.62 15.54
N HIS A 194 -17.74 11.30 14.31
CA HIS A 194 -16.34 11.11 13.93
C HIS A 194 -16.08 11.57 12.49
N THR A 195 -14.80 11.55 12.10
CA THR A 195 -14.40 11.62 10.69
C THR A 195 -14.38 10.19 10.14
N GLY A 196 -15.34 9.85 9.29
CA GLY A 196 -15.41 8.54 8.63
C GLY A 196 -14.63 8.49 7.31
N GLY A 197 -14.56 7.30 6.71
CA GLY A 197 -13.89 7.01 5.44
C GLY A 197 -14.36 7.86 4.26
N LYS A 198 -15.59 8.38 4.31
CA LYS A 198 -16.13 9.27 3.26
C LYS A 198 -15.22 10.46 2.98
N LEU A 199 -14.69 11.09 4.03
CA LEU A 199 -13.79 12.25 3.92
C LEU A 199 -12.35 11.85 3.58
N ILE A 200 -11.96 10.61 3.88
CA ILE A 200 -10.60 10.12 3.70
C ILE A 200 -10.38 9.60 2.27
N TRP A 201 -11.30 8.81 1.76
CA TRP A 201 -11.21 8.15 0.45
C TRP A 201 -12.53 8.14 -0.32
N GLY A 202 -13.66 8.38 0.33
CA GLY A 202 -15.00 8.12 -0.24
C GLY A 202 -15.60 9.20 -1.15
N GLY A 203 -14.80 10.09 -1.73
CA GLY A 203 -15.29 11.20 -2.56
C GLY A 203 -15.69 12.48 -1.80
N GLY A 204 -15.51 12.51 -0.48
CA GLY A 204 -15.69 13.72 0.32
C GLY A 204 -17.15 14.16 0.49
N SER A 205 -17.34 15.39 0.97
CA SER A 205 -18.69 15.93 1.26
C SER A 205 -19.53 16.19 0.02
N GLU A 206 -18.89 16.42 -1.14
CA GLU A 206 -19.57 16.70 -2.41
C GLU A 206 -20.33 15.48 -2.96
N ASN A 207 -19.92 14.27 -2.57
CA ASN A 207 -20.51 13.02 -3.02
C ASN A 207 -21.37 12.34 -1.91
N ARG A 208 -21.86 13.10 -0.93
CA ARG A 208 -22.87 12.61 0.02
C ARG A 208 -24.27 12.65 -0.57
#